data_AF-A0A7L4PJX4-F1
#
_entry.id   AF-A0A7L4PJX4-F1
#
_cell.length_a   1.000
_cell.length_b   1.000
_cell.length_c   1.000
_cell.angle_alpha   90.00
_cell.angle_beta   90.00
_cell.angle_gamma   90.00
#
_symmetry.space_group_name_H-M   'P 1'
#
loop_
_entity.id
_entity.type
_entity.pdbx_description
1 polymer ?
#
loop_
_entity_poly.entity_id
_entity_poly.type
_entity_poly.pdbx_seq_one_letter_code
_entity_poly.pdbx_strand_id
1 'polypeptide(L)' 'MEVRLDFTTENKYRMVFTPSEYWKPFADSYHALPWGSSEEGLTIVAETYSYLLDILVQARLYHIYTKGERP' A
#
# COMPACT_ATOMS: atom_id res chain seq x y z
N MET A 1 2.67 -7.91 -8.65
CA MET A 1 2.39 -6.73 -7.81
C MET A 1 1.29 -7.12 -6.89
N GLU A 2 1.61 -7.27 -5.62
CA GLU A 2 0.70 -7.78 -4.59
C GLU A 2 0.61 -6.76 -3.46
N VAL A 3 -0.57 -6.69 -2.87
CA VAL A 3 -0.82 -5.97 -1.62
C VAL A 3 -1.42 -6.97 -0.66
N ARG A 4 -0.72 -7.24 0.44
CA ARG A 4 -1.15 -8.17 1.48
C ARG A 4 -1.59 -7.39 2.71
N LEU A 5 -2.68 -7.83 3.33
CA LEU A 5 -3.19 -7.28 4.59
C LEU A 5 -2.82 -8.23 5.73
N ASP A 6 -2.00 -7.73 6.65
CA ASP A 6 -1.55 -8.46 7.83
C ASP A 6 -2.19 -7.87 9.10
N PHE A 7 -2.69 -8.75 9.96
CA PHE A 7 -3.22 -8.40 11.27
C PHE A 7 -2.22 -8.89 12.33
N THR A 8 -1.57 -7.96 13.03
CA THR A 8 -0.65 -8.30 14.13
C THR A 8 -1.20 -7.80 15.46
N THR A 9 -0.63 -8.28 16.56
CA THR A 9 -0.97 -7.81 17.92
C THR A 9 -0.82 -6.30 18.07
N GLU A 10 0.18 -5.72 17.38
CA GLU A 10 0.52 -4.30 17.45
C GLU A 10 -0.19 -3.47 16.38
N ASN A 11 -0.46 -4.07 15.20
CA ASN A 11 -0.98 -3.37 14.04
C ASN A 11 -2.20 -4.10 13.46
N LYS A 12 -3.39 -3.54 13.70
CA LYS A 12 -4.64 -4.11 13.21
C LYS A 12 -4.84 -3.98 11.70
N TYR A 13 -4.18 -3.03 11.03
CA TYR A 13 -4.37 -2.78 9.60
C TYR A 13 -3.03 -2.53 8.90
N ARG A 14 -2.07 -3.45 9.08
CA ARG A 14 -0.77 -3.37 8.39
C ARG A 14 -0.90 -3.90 6.98
N MET A 15 -0.53 -3.10 5.98
CA MET A 15 -0.42 -3.54 4.60
C MET A 15 1.05 -3.70 4.21
N VAL A 16 1.32 -4.74 3.41
CA VAL A 16 2.63 -5.02 2.82
C VAL A 16 2.49 -5.00 1.30
N PHE A 17 3.34 -4.23 0.65
CA PHE A 17 3.34 -3.97 -0.79
C PHE A 17 4.58 -4.58 -1.42
N THR A 18 4.38 -5.54 -2.33
CA THR A 18 5.48 -6.30 -2.95
C THR A 18 5.36 -6.35 -4.49
N PRO A 19 6.49 -6.28 -5.23
CA PRO A 19 7.85 -5.94 -4.77
C PRO A 19 7.99 -4.44 -4.49
N SER A 20 8.92 -4.08 -3.60
CA SER A 20 9.14 -2.68 -3.17
C SER A 20 9.44 -1.73 -4.33
N GLU A 21 10.22 -2.14 -5.33
CA GLU A 21 10.62 -1.27 -6.44
C GLU A 21 9.41 -0.81 -7.25
N TYR A 22 8.40 -1.67 -7.39
CA TYR A 22 7.19 -1.34 -8.14
C TYR A 22 6.31 -0.34 -7.41
N TRP A 23 6.19 -0.48 -6.08
CA TRP A 23 5.29 0.34 -5.27
C TRP A 23 5.94 1.61 -4.71
N LYS A 24 7.26 1.75 -4.82
CA LYS A 24 7.99 2.92 -4.34
C LYS A 24 7.47 4.25 -4.92
N PRO A 25 7.20 4.40 -6.23
CA PRO A 25 6.63 5.64 -6.76
C PRO A 25 5.23 5.94 -6.21
N PHE A 26 4.43 4.91 -5.92
CA PHE A 26 3.15 5.08 -5.25
C PHE A 26 3.34 5.57 -3.80
N ALA A 27 4.23 4.93 -3.04
CA ALA A 27 4.54 5.35 -1.67
C ALA A 27 5.09 6.78 -1.59
N ASP A 28 5.97 7.15 -2.53
CA ASP A 28 6.57 8.48 -2.62
C ASP A 28 5.55 9.58 -2.98
N SER A 29 4.37 9.22 -3.51
CA SER A 29 3.30 10.18 -3.84
C SER A 29 2.14 10.16 -2.84
N TYR A 30 1.97 9.08 -2.08
CA TYR A 30 0.93 8.94 -1.07
C TYR A 30 1.44 9.42 0.31
N HIS A 31 1.17 10.68 0.64
CA HIS A 31 1.68 11.35 1.85
C HIS A 31 0.72 11.36 3.05
N ALA A 32 -0.42 10.69 2.96
CA ALA A 32 -1.43 10.75 4.03
C ALA A 32 -0.99 10.03 5.33
N LEU A 33 -0.10 9.03 5.21
CA LEU A 33 0.46 8.26 6.34
C LEU A 33 1.92 7.90 6.07
N PRO A 34 2.73 7.70 7.13
CA PRO A 34 4.12 7.32 6.98
C PRO A 34 4.27 5.90 6.44
N TRP A 35 5.24 5.73 5.54
CA TRP A 35 5.66 4.43 5.02
C TRP A 35 6.85 3.89 5.82
N GLY A 36 6.85 2.58 6.03
CA GLY A 36 7.99 1.81 6.54
C GLY A 36 8.49 0.82 5.50
N SER A 37 9.58 0.12 5.84
CA SER A 37 10.14 -0.97 5.04
C SER A 37 10.29 -2.22 5.90
N SER A 38 9.94 -3.38 5.36
CA SER A 38 10.30 -4.69 5.91
C SER A 38 11.12 -5.49 4.90
N GLU A 39 11.65 -6.64 5.31
CA GLU A 39 12.30 -7.59 4.39
C GLU A 39 11.37 -8.05 3.26
N GLU A 40 10.06 -8.02 3.50
CA GLU A 40 9.05 -8.46 2.54
C GLU A 40 8.69 -7.38 1.51
N GLY A 41 8.78 -6.09 1.87
CA GLY A 41 8.25 -5.02 1.04
C GLY A 41 8.16 -3.64 1.68
N LEU A 42 7.45 -2.74 0.99
CA LEU A 42 7.00 -1.47 1.58
C LEU A 42 5.81 -1.72 2.48
N THR A 43 5.75 -1.02 3.60
CA THR A 43 4.71 -1.24 4.62
C THR A 43 4.07 0.07 5.03
N ILE A 44 2.78 0.02 5.35
CA ILE A 44 2.01 1.14 5.86
C ILE A 44 0.96 0.59 6.83
N VAL A 45 0.69 1.31 7.90
CA VAL A 45 -0.29 0.91 8.91
C VAL A 45 -1.43 1.93 8.89
N ALA A 46 -2.63 1.47 8.53
CA ALA A 46 -3.81 2.32 8.59
C ALA A 46 -4.32 2.43 10.03
N GLU A 47 -4.73 3.63 10.45
CA GLU A 47 -5.30 3.84 11.79
C GLU A 47 -6.73 3.31 11.90
N THR A 48 -7.46 3.27 10.78
CA THR A 48 -8.85 2.84 10.71
C THR A 48 -9.12 2.03 9.45
N TYR A 49 -10.23 1.29 9.46
CA TYR A 49 -10.71 0.58 8.28
C TYR A 49 -10.99 1.51 7.08
N SER A 50 -11.41 2.75 7.32
CA SER A 50 -11.67 3.70 6.23
C SER A 50 -10.39 4.13 5.54
N TYR A 51 -9.29 4.37 6.29
CA TYR A 51 -7.97 4.64 5.69
C TYR A 51 -7.43 3.43 4.93
N LEU A 52 -7.64 2.22 5.47
CA LEU A 52 -7.28 0.99 4.77
C LEU A 52 -7.92 0.92 3.38
N LEU A 53 -9.22 1.19 3.29
CA LEU A 53 -9.95 1.18 2.03
C LEU A 53 -9.46 2.25 1.06
N ASP A 54 -9.21 3.47 1.53
CA ASP A 54 -8.68 4.54 0.69
C ASP A 54 -7.34 4.15 0.07
N ILE A 55 -6.40 3.64 0.87
CA ILE A 55 -5.09 3.20 0.39
C ILE A 55 -5.22 2.09 -0.67
N LEU A 56 -6.10 1.11 -0.46
CA LEU A 56 -6.34 0.04 -1.43
C LEU A 56 -6.90 0.56 -2.75
N VAL A 57 -7.81 1.54 -2.70
CA VAL A 57 -8.34 2.19 -3.91
C VAL A 57 -7.24 2.93 -4.65
N GLN A 58 -6.43 3.74 -3.95
CA GLN A 58 -5.34 4.49 -4.59
C GLN A 58 -4.28 3.55 -5.18
N ALA A 59 -3.91 2.48 -4.46
CA ALA A 59 -2.99 1.46 -4.95
C ALA A 59 -3.53 0.76 -6.21
N ARG A 60 -4.84 0.49 -6.25
CA ARG A 60 -5.48 -0.09 -7.44
C ARG A 60 -5.44 0.86 -8.63
N LEU A 61 -5.73 2.14 -8.42
CA LEU A 61 -5.65 3.17 -9.46
C LEU A 61 -4.23 3.30 -10.01
N TYR A 62 -3.22 3.30 -9.14
CA TYR A 62 -1.82 3.26 -9.54
C TYR A 62 -1.50 2.01 -10.38
N HIS A 63 -1.97 0.84 -9.97
CA HIS A 63 -1.75 -0.40 -10.70
C HIS A 63 -2.34 -0.37 -12.12
N ILE A 64 -3.56 0.12 -12.24
CA ILE A 64 -4.28 0.28 -13.51
C ILE A 64 -3.54 1.26 -14.42
N TYR A 65 -3.18 2.44 -13.90
CA TYR A 65 -2.47 3.48 -14.64
C TYR A 65 -1.10 3.00 -15.15
N THR A 66 -0.32 2.31 -14.30
CA THR A 66 1.01 1.80 -14.66
C THR A 66 0.97 0.68 -15.70
N LYS A 67 -0.13 -0.08 -15.78
CA LYS A 67 -0.32 -1.09 -16.83
C LYS A 67 -0.79 -0.52 -18.16
N GLY A 68 -1.10 0.77 -18.24
CA GLY A 68 -1.69 1.37 -19.44
C GLY A 68 -3.13 0.88 -19.71
N GLU A 69 -3.73 0.17 -18.76
CA GLU A 69 -5.16 -0.15 -18.75
C GLU A 69 -5.86 1.14 -18.35
N ARG A 70 -6.17 2.04 -19.28
CA ARG A 70 -7.08 3.15 -18.93
C ARG A 70 -8.46 2.56 -18.58
N PRO A 71 -9.11 3.00 -17.49
CA PRO A 71 -10.52 2.66 -17.27
C PRO A 71 -11.40 3.25 -18.39
#